data_AF-A0A8T5H0W7-F1
#
_entry.id   AF-A0A8T5H0W7-F1
#
_cell.length_a   1.000
_cell.length_b   1.000
_cell.length_c   1.000
_cell.angle_alpha   90.00
_cell.angle_beta   90.00
_cell.angle_gamma   90.00
#
_symmetry.space_group_name_H-M   'P 1'
#
loop_
_entity.id
_entity.type
_entity.pdbx_description
1 polymer ?
#
loop_
_entity_poly.entity_id
_entity_poly.type
_entity_poly.pdbx_seq_one_letter_code
_entity_poly.pdbx_strand_id
1 'polypeptide(L)'
;MPEGRLQRLIGFQDSVRTSFNWDYSDDLDSAMAMSEVFNQNTPYGLDSWNIDSRDRCLQEICEQLRNSDKVVIIGAAVEKKELENLELDNTAMIAADGSVGAVLDFER
;
A
#
# COMPACT_ATOMS: atom_id res chain seq x y z
N MET A 1 -17.36 -2.72 -13.44
CA MET A 1 -17.96 -2.09 -12.25
C MET A 1 -19.25 -1.39 -12.66
N PRO A 2 -20.36 -1.46 -11.90
CA PRO A 2 -21.59 -0.78 -12.29
C PRO A 2 -21.39 0.74 -12.33
N GLU A 3 -21.85 1.38 -13.40
CA GLU A 3 -21.65 2.81 -13.70
C GLU A 3 -22.08 3.73 -12.54
N GLY A 4 -23.21 3.41 -11.88
CA GLY A 4 -23.69 4.15 -10.71
C GLY A 4 -22.82 4.04 -9.46
N ARG A 5 -21.93 3.04 -9.34
CA ARG A 5 -20.95 2.97 -8.24
C ARG A 5 -19.78 3.92 -8.50
N LEU A 6 -19.33 4.04 -9.74
CA LEU A 6 -18.24 4.94 -10.11
C LEU A 6 -18.64 6.39 -9.86
N GLN A 7 -19.84 6.75 -10.30
CA GLN A 7 -20.35 8.10 -10.16
C GLN A 7 -20.53 8.53 -8.70
N ARG A 8 -20.94 7.60 -7.82
CA ARG A 8 -20.98 7.85 -6.37
C ARG A 8 -19.59 8.07 -5.76
N LEU A 9 -18.59 7.29 -6.18
CA LEU A 9 -17.22 7.44 -5.67
C LEU A 9 -16.60 8.77 -6.09
N ILE A 10 -16.81 9.19 -7.34
CA ILE A 10 -16.35 10.49 -7.84
C ILE A 10 -17.04 11.63 -7.08
N GLY A 11 -18.37 11.57 -6.90
CA GLY A 11 -19.10 12.60 -6.16
C GLY A 11 -18.70 12.71 -4.68
N PHE A 12 -18.22 11.62 -4.06
CA PHE A 12 -17.65 11.67 -2.72
C PHE A 12 -16.34 12.48 -2.70
N GLN A 13 -15.47 12.29 -3.69
CA GLN A 13 -14.23 13.08 -3.80
C GLN A 13 -14.54 14.58 -3.95
N ASP A 14 -15.55 14.93 -4.75
CA ASP A 14 -15.98 16.33 -4.91
C ASP A 14 -16.51 16.94 -3.61
N SER A 15 -17.20 16.13 -2.79
CA SER A 15 -17.69 16.55 -1.48
C SER A 15 -16.53 16.81 -0.50
N VAL A 16 -15.49 15.98 -0.54
CA VAL A 16 -14.26 16.19 0.23
C VAL A 16 -13.57 17.48 -0.23
N ARG A 17 -13.33 17.64 -1.55
CA ARG A 17 -12.74 18.86 -2.12
C ARG A 17 -13.47 20.12 -1.67
N THR A 18 -14.80 20.12 -1.77
CA THR A 18 -15.63 21.24 -1.33
C THR A 18 -15.46 21.54 0.17
N SER A 19 -15.40 20.50 1.00
CA SER A 19 -15.30 20.63 2.46
C SER A 19 -13.95 21.19 2.92
N PHE A 20 -12.88 20.91 2.17
CA PHE A 20 -11.52 21.39 2.45
C PHE A 20 -11.10 22.59 1.57
N ASN A 21 -12.00 23.07 0.71
CA ASN A 21 -11.74 24.12 -0.27
C ASN A 21 -10.51 23.82 -1.15
N TRP A 22 -10.42 22.56 -1.61
CA TRP A 22 -9.41 22.09 -2.57
C TRP A 22 -9.95 22.13 -3.98
N ASP A 23 -9.12 22.57 -4.91
CA ASP A 23 -9.44 22.52 -6.32
C ASP A 23 -9.01 21.17 -6.91
N TYR A 24 -9.69 20.72 -7.95
CA TYR A 24 -9.28 19.53 -8.70
C TYR A 24 -7.85 19.68 -9.28
N SER A 25 -7.46 20.90 -9.64
CA SER A 25 -6.10 21.20 -10.09
C SER A 25 -5.05 20.87 -9.03
N ASP A 26 -5.35 21.07 -7.75
CA ASP A 26 -4.41 20.78 -6.66
C ASP A 26 -4.11 19.26 -6.60
N ASP A 27 -5.12 18.42 -6.81
CA ASP A 27 -4.94 16.95 -6.89
C ASP A 27 -4.09 16.57 -8.10
N LEU A 28 -4.36 17.18 -9.26
CA LEU A 28 -3.64 16.90 -10.49
C LEU A 28 -2.17 17.33 -10.38
N ASP A 29 -1.93 18.54 -9.91
CA ASP A 29 -0.60 19.11 -9.73
C ASP A 29 0.21 18.27 -8.74
N SER A 30 -0.41 17.86 -7.62
CA SER A 30 0.19 16.94 -6.66
C SER A 30 0.58 15.59 -7.28
N ALA A 31 -0.31 14.99 -8.08
CA ALA A 31 -0.04 13.72 -8.75
C ALA A 31 1.07 13.85 -9.82
N MET A 32 1.08 14.94 -10.57
CA MET A 32 2.13 15.22 -11.56
C MET A 32 3.48 15.43 -10.89
N ALA A 33 3.55 16.27 -9.84
CA ALA A 33 4.77 16.50 -9.09
C ALA A 33 5.33 15.19 -8.50
N MET A 34 4.47 14.33 -7.94
CA MET A 34 4.86 13.02 -7.46
C MET A 34 5.43 12.15 -8.59
N SER A 35 4.75 12.11 -9.75
CA SER A 35 5.23 11.35 -10.91
C SER A 35 6.59 11.83 -11.39
N GLU A 36 6.83 13.14 -11.42
CA GLU A 36 8.11 13.72 -11.82
C GLU A 36 9.23 13.32 -10.87
N VAL A 37 8.98 13.32 -9.55
CA VAL A 37 9.97 12.89 -8.55
C VAL A 37 10.30 11.41 -8.71
N PHE A 38 9.32 10.53 -8.94
CA PHE A 38 9.57 9.10 -9.14
C PHE A 38 10.28 8.76 -10.46
N ASN A 39 10.35 9.70 -11.40
CA ASN A 39 11.14 9.56 -12.64
C ASN A 39 12.62 9.91 -12.44
N GLN A 40 13.03 10.36 -11.27
CA GLN A 40 14.42 10.68 -10.95
C GLN A 40 15.19 9.44 -10.47
N ASN A 41 16.54 9.49 -10.53
CA ASN A 41 17.40 8.39 -10.06
C ASN A 41 17.33 8.16 -8.55
N THR A 42 16.94 9.18 -7.79
CA THR A 42 16.87 9.15 -6.32
C THR A 42 15.59 9.86 -5.86
N PRO A 43 14.40 9.27 -6.05
CA PRO A 43 13.12 9.88 -5.70
C PRO A 43 13.07 10.26 -4.22
N TYR A 44 12.75 11.52 -3.91
CA TYR A 44 12.73 12.06 -2.55
C TYR A 44 14.03 11.83 -1.73
N GLY A 45 15.18 11.66 -2.38
CA GLY A 45 16.43 11.37 -1.67
C GLY A 45 16.64 9.89 -1.31
N LEU A 46 15.79 8.98 -1.81
CA LEU A 46 15.84 7.56 -1.49
C LEU A 46 16.18 6.73 -2.74
N ASP A 47 17.38 6.15 -2.79
CA ASP A 47 17.82 5.32 -3.91
C ASP A 47 16.97 4.05 -4.07
N SER A 48 16.44 3.52 -2.97
CA SER A 48 15.56 2.34 -3.00
C SER A 48 14.23 2.59 -3.72
N TRP A 49 13.86 3.84 -3.96
CA TRP A 49 12.60 4.22 -4.60
C TRP A 49 12.71 4.42 -6.11
N ASN A 50 13.92 4.32 -6.67
CA ASN A 50 14.10 4.41 -8.11
C ASN A 50 13.53 3.19 -8.86
N ILE A 51 13.42 3.31 -10.18
CA ILE A 51 12.76 2.30 -11.02
C ILE A 51 13.41 0.91 -10.91
N ASP A 52 14.73 0.84 -10.99
CA ASP A 52 15.47 -0.43 -10.93
C ASP A 52 15.31 -1.12 -9.58
N SER A 53 15.32 -0.35 -8.49
CA SER A 53 15.15 -0.89 -7.13
C SER A 53 13.72 -1.34 -6.88
N ARG A 54 12.73 -0.61 -7.41
CA ARG A 54 11.32 -1.01 -7.36
C ARG A 54 11.07 -2.30 -8.13
N ASP A 55 11.64 -2.44 -9.32
CA ASP A 55 11.52 -3.65 -10.13
C ASP A 55 12.18 -4.85 -9.45
N ARG A 56 13.36 -4.65 -8.87
CA ARG A 56 14.04 -5.69 -8.06
C ARG A 56 13.20 -6.09 -6.84
N CYS A 57 12.70 -5.12 -6.09
CA CYS A 57 11.85 -5.37 -4.93
C CYS A 57 10.57 -6.13 -5.33
N LEU A 58 9.96 -5.80 -6.47
CA LEU A 58 8.81 -6.53 -6.99
C LEU A 58 9.16 -7.98 -7.35
N GLN A 59 10.32 -8.22 -7.97
CA GLN A 59 10.80 -9.56 -8.27
C GLN A 59 11.01 -10.38 -6.99
N GLU A 60 11.67 -9.80 -5.99
CA GLU A 60 11.90 -10.42 -4.67
C GLU A 60 10.58 -10.77 -3.99
N ILE A 61 9.60 -9.86 -3.96
CA ILE A 61 8.26 -10.12 -3.41
C ILE A 61 7.59 -11.26 -4.18
N CYS A 62 7.64 -11.25 -5.52
CA CYS A 62 7.05 -12.31 -6.33
C CYS A 62 7.69 -13.68 -6.07
N GLU A 63 9.01 -13.73 -5.89
CA GLU A 63 9.73 -14.95 -5.55
C GLU A 63 9.37 -15.45 -4.16
N GLN A 64 9.34 -14.58 -3.16
CA GLN A 64 8.91 -14.93 -1.80
C GLN A 64 7.50 -15.52 -1.79
N LEU A 65 6.54 -14.85 -2.44
CA LEU A 65 5.16 -15.31 -2.50
C LEU A 65 5.00 -16.66 -3.23
N ARG A 66 5.81 -16.93 -4.25
CA ARG A 66 5.78 -18.21 -4.98
C ARG A 66 6.41 -19.36 -4.20
N ASN A 67 7.41 -19.07 -3.37
CA ASN A 67 8.15 -20.07 -2.61
C ASN A 67 7.51 -20.39 -1.24
N SER A 68 6.56 -19.57 -0.78
CA SER A 68 5.78 -19.84 0.42
C SER A 68 4.69 -20.88 0.18
N ASP A 69 4.48 -21.76 1.15
CA ASP A 69 3.40 -22.76 1.12
C ASP A 69 2.03 -22.09 1.34
N LYS A 70 2.02 -20.92 1.98
CA LYS A 70 0.83 -20.17 2.35
C LYS A 70 1.08 -18.67 2.29
N VAL A 71 0.04 -17.92 1.93
CA VAL A 71 0.00 -16.46 2.05
C VAL A 71 -1.09 -16.09 3.05
N VAL A 72 -0.73 -15.31 4.07
CA VAL A 72 -1.67 -14.78 5.07
C VAL A 72 -1.76 -13.28 4.92
N ILE A 73 -2.98 -12.77 4.71
CA ILE A 73 -3.26 -11.34 4.64
C ILE A 73 -3.84 -10.90 5.98
N ILE A 74 -3.15 -9.97 6.64
CA ILE A 74 -3.52 -9.46 7.96
C ILE A 74 -4.28 -8.15 7.75
N GLY A 75 -5.56 -8.17 8.13
CA GLY A 75 -6.43 -7.01 8.02
C GLY A 75 -6.13 -5.94 9.06
N ALA A 76 -6.45 -4.69 8.73
CA ALA A 76 -6.11 -3.46 9.47
C ALA A 76 -6.55 -3.38 10.95
N ALA A 77 -7.35 -4.32 11.45
CA ALA A 77 -7.88 -4.32 12.82
C ALA A 77 -7.50 -5.57 13.61
N VAL A 78 -6.55 -6.38 13.12
CA VAL A 78 -6.06 -7.55 13.83
C VAL A 78 -5.33 -7.14 15.11
N GLU A 79 -5.63 -7.83 16.20
CA GLU A 79 -4.91 -7.74 17.46
C GLU A 79 -3.85 -8.83 17.59
N LYS A 80 -2.81 -8.59 18.39
CA LYS A 80 -1.71 -9.54 18.63
C LYS A 80 -2.18 -10.96 18.99
N LYS A 81 -3.22 -11.08 19.81
CA LYS A 81 -3.77 -12.38 20.25
C LYS A 81 -4.31 -13.23 19.10
N GLU A 82 -4.76 -12.59 18.03
CA GLU A 82 -5.25 -13.28 16.84
C GLU A 82 -4.10 -13.85 15.99
N LEU A 83 -2.89 -13.30 16.14
CA LEU A 83 -1.67 -13.78 15.48
C LEU A 83 -1.01 -14.93 16.23
N GLU A 84 -1.16 -15.00 17.56
CA GLU A 84 -0.52 -16.02 18.42
C GLU A 84 -0.88 -17.47 18.05
N ASN A 85 -2.05 -17.68 17.44
CA ASN A 85 -2.53 -19.01 17.06
C ASN A 85 -2.24 -19.38 15.59
N LEU A 86 -1.57 -18.51 14.83
CA LEU A 86 -1.23 -18.80 13.43
C LEU A 86 -0.01 -19.69 13.34
N GLU A 87 -0.16 -20.82 12.64
CA GLU A 87 0.99 -21.56 12.12
C GLU A 87 1.56 -20.79 10.93
N LEU A 88 2.81 -20.32 11.08
CA LEU A 88 3.49 -19.42 10.14
C LEU A 88 4.69 -20.07 9.47
N ASP A 89 4.85 -21.39 9.58
CA ASP A 89 5.92 -22.11 8.91
C ASP A 89 5.77 -21.95 7.39
N ASN A 90 6.88 -21.57 6.74
CA ASN A 90 6.98 -21.21 5.32
C ASN A 90 5.82 -20.36 4.78
N THR A 91 5.36 -19.39 5.58
CA THR A 91 4.22 -18.53 5.25
C THR A 91 4.68 -17.10 4.92
N ALA A 92 4.24 -16.56 3.78
CA ALA A 92 4.37 -15.15 3.49
C ALA A 92 3.24 -14.36 4.15
N MET A 93 3.58 -13.32 4.89
CA MET A 93 2.62 -12.45 5.58
C MET A 93 2.53 -11.10 4.88
N ILE A 94 1.31 -10.67 4.58
CA ILE A 94 1.03 -9.35 4.01
C ILE A 94 0.22 -8.58 5.04
N ALA A 95 0.86 -7.61 5.70
CA ALA A 95 0.20 -6.71 6.63
C ALA A 95 -0.47 -5.56 5.88
N ALA A 96 -1.77 -5.35 6.10
CA ALA A 96 -2.42 -4.11 5.71
C ALA A 96 -1.91 -2.95 6.58
N ASP A 97 -1.94 -1.72 6.07
CA ASP A 97 -1.43 -0.51 6.72
C ASP A 97 -1.83 -0.39 8.22
N GLY A 98 -3.12 -0.51 8.53
CA GLY A 98 -3.60 -0.44 9.93
C GLY A 98 -3.20 -1.61 10.84
N SER A 99 -2.66 -2.69 10.29
CA SER A 99 -2.22 -3.87 11.05
C SER A 99 -0.73 -3.90 11.34
N VAL A 100 0.06 -3.00 10.73
CA VAL A 100 1.53 -3.01 10.82
C VAL A 100 1.99 -2.93 12.27
N GLY A 101 1.32 -2.15 13.13
CA GLY A 101 1.64 -2.10 14.56
C GLY A 101 1.49 -3.45 15.27
N ALA A 102 0.40 -4.18 15.00
CA ALA A 102 0.17 -5.51 15.58
C ALA A 102 1.17 -6.57 15.06
N VAL A 103 1.67 -6.39 13.84
CA VAL A 103 2.66 -7.28 13.20
C VAL A 103 4.09 -6.97 13.66
N LEU A 104 4.44 -5.70 13.91
CA LEU A 104 5.76 -5.32 14.42
C LEU A 104 5.97 -5.77 15.89
N ASP A 105 4.91 -5.77 16.69
CA ASP A 105 4.94 -6.29 18.07
C ASP A 105 4.88 -7.83 18.15
N PHE A 106 4.72 -8.48 16.99
CA PHE A 106 4.77 -9.92 16.81
C PHE A 106 6.21 -10.33 16.47
N GLU A 107 7.07 -10.32 17.48
CA GLU A 107 8.41 -10.90 17.38
C GLU A 107 8.36 -12.42 17.60
N ARG A 108 9.09 -13.15 16.75
CA ARG A 108 9.66 -14.46 17.08
C ARG A 108 11.17 -14.34 17.13
#